data_AF-A0A1A8XIZ9-F1
#
_entry.id   AF-A0A1A8XIZ9-F1
#
_cell.length_a   1.000
_cell.length_b   1.000
_cell.length_c   1.000
_cell.angle_alpha   90.00
_cell.angle_beta   90.00
_cell.angle_gamma   90.00
#
_symmetry.space_group_name_H-M   'P 1'
#
loop_
_entity.id
_entity.type
_entity.pdbx_description
1 polymer ?
#
loop_
_entity_poly.entity_id
_entity_poly.type
_entity_poly.pdbx_seq_one_letter_code
_entity_poly.pdbx_strand_id
1 'polypeptide(L)'
;MKEALAWLEHCKALSPAIVETCAKTAVSSGPGALIKALGQALPEWKFRHSLSRGGWYRLGGVLDKDGNRISDSLENWAENALNERGGDFGQLTDDFADQQLYATRLMGQTHYLVAAAGDSVADFLQLEIEDLQELRVHRLFANAPVSIEELVDPRGGNDKPVPVGLPFHTFHRIQHIGALLRRMLAQKPEPAPIHRMLEDWSKSSASSASAYCNHWVIATREHLDHYHQPVFRAQPISTQFDDAPEFDAVAGSSGLELCTALARFDREIGYPMAWYFHMLSSKSVPHWVADCVVEDSLSGYGYLPQCDVNVVRGWLHRPYSV
;
A
#
# COMPACT_ATOMS: atom_id res chain seq x y z
N MET A 1 -15.63 -20.85 0.17
CA MET A 1 -15.20 -20.67 1.57
C MET A 1 -14.10 -21.63 2.02
N LYS A 2 -14.23 -22.96 1.87
CA LYS A 2 -13.19 -23.94 2.29
C LYS A 2 -11.80 -23.65 1.72
N GLU A 3 -11.72 -23.34 0.44
CA GLU A 3 -10.45 -23.02 -0.25
C GLU A 3 -9.85 -21.67 0.20
N ALA A 4 -10.69 -20.66 0.50
CA ALA A 4 -10.22 -19.38 1.03
C ALA A 4 -9.66 -19.52 2.46
N LEU A 5 -10.24 -20.40 3.27
CA LEU A 5 -9.72 -20.77 4.59
C LEU A 5 -8.41 -21.55 4.47
N ALA A 6 -8.30 -22.47 3.51
CA ALA A 6 -7.06 -23.19 3.24
C ALA A 6 -5.90 -22.23 2.89
N TRP A 7 -6.17 -21.21 2.06
CA TRP A 7 -5.18 -20.18 1.74
C TRP A 7 -4.76 -19.34 2.95
N LEU A 8 -5.67 -19.05 3.88
CA LEU A 8 -5.34 -18.32 5.11
C LEU A 8 -4.38 -19.13 5.98
N GLU A 9 -4.67 -20.40 6.20
CA GLU A 9 -3.80 -21.30 6.96
C GLU A 9 -2.45 -21.51 6.25
N HIS A 10 -2.47 -21.64 4.93
CA HIS A 10 -1.24 -21.75 4.14
C HIS A 10 -0.37 -20.48 4.27
N CYS A 11 -0.96 -19.29 4.09
CA CYS A 11 -0.25 -18.01 4.30
C CYS A 11 0.34 -17.91 5.71
N LYS A 12 -0.41 -18.33 6.73
CA LYS A 12 0.05 -18.37 8.12
C LYS A 12 1.23 -19.33 8.33
N ALA A 13 1.26 -20.45 7.62
CA ALA A 13 2.37 -21.40 7.67
C ALA A 13 3.66 -20.87 7.04
N LEU A 14 3.57 -19.90 6.10
CA LEU A 14 4.74 -19.25 5.49
C LEU A 14 5.39 -18.20 6.42
N SER A 15 4.61 -17.59 7.31
CA SER A 15 5.05 -16.46 8.15
C SER A 15 6.35 -16.71 8.94
N PRO A 16 6.57 -17.86 9.61
CA PRO A 16 7.79 -18.07 10.39
C PRO A 16 9.08 -17.96 9.56
N ALA A 17 9.10 -18.55 8.36
CA ALA A 17 10.26 -18.48 7.46
C ALA A 17 10.50 -17.05 6.96
N ILE A 18 9.44 -16.28 6.73
CA ILE A 18 9.51 -14.87 6.31
C ILE A 18 10.05 -14.00 7.45
N VAL A 19 9.56 -14.20 8.67
CA VAL A 19 10.04 -13.48 9.88
C VAL A 19 11.53 -13.77 10.10
N GLU A 20 11.94 -15.03 10.01
CA GLU A 20 13.35 -15.41 10.14
C GLU A 20 14.21 -14.76 9.04
N THR A 21 13.70 -14.72 7.80
CA THR A 21 14.38 -14.06 6.69
C THR A 21 14.54 -12.55 6.91
N CYS A 22 13.49 -11.88 7.41
CA CYS A 22 13.54 -10.46 7.76
C CYS A 22 14.59 -10.19 8.84
N ALA A 23 14.64 -11.04 9.89
CA ALA A 23 15.60 -10.87 10.98
C ALA A 23 17.07 -11.09 10.58
N LYS A 24 17.32 -11.92 9.56
CA LYS A 24 18.67 -12.26 9.09
C LYS A 24 19.19 -11.37 7.96
N THR A 25 18.30 -10.62 7.31
CA THR A 25 18.65 -9.77 6.18
C THR A 25 18.83 -8.34 6.68
N ALA A 26 19.97 -7.71 6.37
CA ALA A 26 20.19 -6.32 6.71
C ALA A 26 19.54 -5.40 5.67
N VAL A 27 18.78 -4.39 6.11
CA VAL A 27 18.13 -3.38 5.24
C VAL A 27 19.15 -2.69 4.33
N SER A 28 20.37 -2.45 4.81
CA SER A 28 21.47 -1.85 4.05
C SER A 28 21.88 -2.65 2.81
N SER A 29 21.51 -3.93 2.71
CA SER A 29 21.77 -4.79 1.55
C SER A 29 20.76 -4.58 0.41
N GLY A 30 19.71 -3.80 0.66
CA GLY A 30 18.67 -3.45 -0.30
C GLY A 30 17.67 -4.57 -0.62
N PRO A 31 16.60 -4.26 -1.37
CA PRO A 31 15.50 -5.20 -1.63
C PRO A 31 15.92 -6.49 -2.36
N GLY A 32 16.96 -6.43 -3.20
CA GLY A 32 17.46 -7.59 -3.93
C GLY A 32 18.01 -8.69 -3.02
N ALA A 33 18.66 -8.32 -1.91
CA ALA A 33 19.16 -9.28 -0.93
C ALA A 33 18.00 -9.99 -0.21
N LEU A 34 16.96 -9.23 0.14
CA LEU A 34 15.75 -9.75 0.76
C LEU A 34 15.02 -10.75 -0.15
N ILE A 35 14.84 -10.43 -1.43
CA ILE A 35 14.24 -11.34 -2.42
C ILE A 35 15.07 -12.64 -2.53
N LYS A 36 16.39 -12.52 -2.60
CA LYS A 36 17.29 -13.68 -2.68
C LYS A 36 17.16 -14.57 -1.45
N ALA A 37 17.12 -13.97 -0.25
CA ALA A 37 16.97 -14.71 0.99
C ALA A 37 15.58 -15.38 1.10
N LEU A 38 14.52 -14.69 0.69
CA LEU A 38 13.18 -15.27 0.60
C LEU A 38 13.13 -16.47 -0.36
N GLY A 39 13.79 -16.37 -1.52
CA GLY A 39 13.87 -17.49 -2.47
C GLY A 39 14.65 -18.70 -1.94
N GLN A 40 15.55 -18.51 -0.97
CA GLN A 40 16.23 -19.62 -0.28
C GLN A 40 15.35 -20.23 0.82
N ALA A 41 14.64 -19.40 1.58
CA ALA A 41 13.77 -19.84 2.67
C ALA A 41 12.46 -20.48 2.18
N LEU A 42 11.94 -20.02 1.05
CA LEU A 42 10.68 -20.44 0.45
C LEU A 42 10.88 -20.78 -1.05
N PRO A 43 11.57 -21.88 -1.37
CA PRO A 43 11.97 -22.20 -2.75
C PRO A 43 10.80 -22.46 -3.71
N GLU A 44 9.63 -22.81 -3.18
CA GLU A 44 8.40 -22.99 -3.95
C GLU A 44 7.80 -21.65 -4.43
N TRP A 45 8.18 -20.54 -3.79
CA TRP A 45 7.61 -19.22 -4.05
C TRP A 45 8.64 -18.28 -4.68
N LYS A 46 8.41 -17.95 -5.95
CA LYS A 46 9.22 -16.97 -6.69
C LYS A 46 8.70 -15.56 -6.43
N PHE A 47 9.01 -15.02 -5.25
CA PHE A 47 8.71 -13.63 -4.94
C PHE A 47 9.52 -12.68 -5.81
N ARG A 48 8.87 -11.64 -6.31
CA ARG A 48 9.51 -10.47 -6.92
C ARG A 48 9.08 -9.22 -6.15
N HIS A 49 9.96 -8.24 -6.07
CA HIS A 49 9.60 -6.91 -5.57
C HIS A 49 8.78 -6.17 -6.63
N SER A 50 7.72 -5.49 -6.19
CA SER A 50 6.73 -4.85 -7.06
C SER A 50 6.62 -3.35 -6.82
N LEU A 51 6.65 -2.93 -5.55
CA LEU A 51 6.49 -1.52 -5.17
C LEU A 51 7.11 -1.29 -3.78
N SER A 52 7.61 -0.07 -3.54
CA SER A 52 7.95 0.42 -2.21
C SER A 52 7.16 1.68 -1.91
N ARG A 53 6.56 1.80 -0.72
CA ARG A 53 5.84 3.00 -0.28
C ARG A 53 6.36 3.48 1.07
N GLY A 54 7.07 4.61 1.04
CA GLY A 54 7.59 5.28 2.22
C GLY A 54 6.76 6.49 2.63
N GLY A 55 7.36 7.35 3.45
CA GLY A 55 6.78 8.64 3.83
C GLY A 55 5.78 8.57 4.99
N TRP A 56 5.68 7.42 5.67
CA TRP A 56 4.92 7.26 6.89
C TRP A 56 5.85 7.04 8.09
N TYR A 57 5.32 7.30 9.28
CA TYR A 57 5.96 6.97 10.54
C TYR A 57 4.94 6.40 11.52
N ARG A 58 5.44 5.72 12.55
CA ARG A 58 4.69 5.38 13.76
C ARG A 58 5.40 5.96 14.97
N LEU A 59 4.64 6.25 16.02
CA LEU A 59 5.25 6.62 17.30
C LEU A 59 6.06 5.43 17.83
N GLY A 60 7.25 5.73 18.34
CA GLY A 60 8.14 4.76 18.95
C GLY A 60 7.96 4.76 20.46
N GLY A 61 9.08 4.88 21.16
CA GLY A 61 9.16 4.85 22.62
C GLY A 61 9.75 6.12 23.22
N VAL A 62 10.27 5.97 24.43
CA VAL A 62 10.91 7.02 25.23
C VAL A 62 12.34 6.62 25.54
N LEU A 63 13.28 7.54 25.33
CA LEU A 63 14.68 7.42 25.69
C LEU A 63 15.06 8.45 26.74
N ASP A 64 16.03 8.13 27.59
CA ASP A 64 16.69 9.12 28.43
C ASP A 64 17.79 9.89 27.68
N LYS A 65 18.50 10.77 28.40
CA LYS A 65 19.59 11.59 27.87
C LYS A 65 20.80 10.79 27.37
N ASP A 66 21.03 9.63 27.96
CA ASP A 66 22.14 8.74 27.65
C ASP A 66 21.76 7.76 26.52
N GLY A 67 20.50 7.77 26.08
CA GLY A 67 19.96 6.93 25.02
C GLY A 67 19.40 5.60 25.52
N ASN A 68 19.24 5.41 26.83
CA ASN A 68 18.65 4.19 27.37
C ASN A 68 17.13 4.19 27.19
N ARG A 69 16.58 3.02 26.92
CA ARG A 69 15.13 2.81 26.76
C ARG A 69 14.42 2.95 28.11
N ILE A 70 13.45 3.85 28.16
CA ILE A 70 12.53 4.03 29.30
C ILE A 70 11.19 3.32 29.02
N SER A 71 10.68 3.42 27.80
CA SER A 71 9.45 2.75 27.35
C SER A 71 9.53 2.42 25.87
N ASP A 72 8.96 1.30 25.46
CA ASP A 72 8.82 0.92 24.03
C ASP A 72 7.62 1.59 23.37
N SER A 73 6.70 2.17 24.14
CA SER A 73 5.52 2.89 23.65
C SER A 73 5.44 4.27 24.29
N LEU A 74 5.58 5.28 23.44
CA LEU A 74 5.45 6.70 23.81
C LEU A 74 4.02 7.03 24.23
N GLU A 75 3.02 6.56 23.49
CA GLU A 75 1.60 6.78 23.79
C GLU A 75 1.23 6.21 25.16
N ASN A 76 1.48 4.91 25.38
CA ASN A 76 1.15 4.26 26.65
C ASN A 76 1.93 4.89 27.83
N TRP A 77 3.19 5.29 27.60
CA TRP A 77 3.96 5.98 28.63
C TRP A 77 3.35 7.33 28.99
N ALA A 78 2.99 8.14 27.99
CA ALA A 78 2.41 9.46 28.20
C ALA A 78 1.03 9.37 28.89
N GLU A 79 0.17 8.46 28.44
CA GLU A 79 -1.15 8.23 29.03
C GLU A 79 -1.03 7.77 30.49
N ASN A 80 -0.18 6.78 30.77
CA ASN A 80 0.00 6.28 32.14
C ASN A 80 0.59 7.36 33.06
N ALA A 81 1.64 8.07 32.62
CA ALA A 81 2.27 9.12 33.40
C ALA A 81 1.28 10.26 33.72
N LEU A 82 0.40 10.61 32.79
CA LEU A 82 -0.64 11.60 33.00
C LEU A 82 -1.75 11.10 33.94
N ASN A 83 -2.18 9.84 33.77
CA ASN A 83 -3.22 9.22 34.60
C ASN A 83 -2.80 9.12 36.07
N GLU A 84 -1.53 8.79 36.35
CA GLU A 84 -0.97 8.77 37.70
C GLU A 84 -1.05 10.15 38.40
N ARG A 85 -1.16 11.23 37.62
CA ARG A 85 -1.27 12.62 38.08
C ARG A 85 -2.69 13.17 37.93
N GLY A 86 -3.67 12.29 37.78
CA GLY A 86 -5.08 12.68 37.67
C GLY A 86 -5.40 13.58 36.48
N GLY A 87 -4.62 13.53 35.40
CA GLY A 87 -4.81 14.40 34.24
C GLY A 87 -4.11 15.75 34.31
N ASP A 88 -3.30 16.03 35.35
CA ASP A 88 -2.64 17.32 35.52
C ASP A 88 -1.32 17.40 34.71
N PHE A 89 -1.38 18.13 33.58
CA PHE A 89 -0.22 18.41 32.73
C PHE A 89 0.82 19.34 33.38
N GLY A 90 0.40 20.23 34.28
CA GLY A 90 1.32 21.09 35.01
C GLY A 90 2.19 20.25 35.94
N GLN A 91 1.54 19.40 36.75
CA GLN A 91 2.24 18.45 37.61
C GLN A 91 3.13 17.49 36.82
N LEU A 92 2.65 16.98 35.68
CA LEU A 92 3.45 16.13 34.80
C LEU A 92 4.71 16.86 34.31
N THR A 93 4.57 18.11 33.88
CA THR A 93 5.70 18.90 33.38
C THR A 93 6.70 19.18 34.50
N ASP A 94 6.24 19.51 35.69
CA ASP A 94 7.09 19.81 36.85
C ASP A 94 7.88 18.56 37.31
N ASP A 95 7.21 17.41 37.41
CA ASP A 95 7.85 16.15 37.84
C ASP A 95 8.95 15.66 36.88
N PHE A 96 8.81 15.99 35.59
CA PHE A 96 9.76 15.62 34.54
C PHE A 96 10.67 16.78 34.10
N ALA A 97 10.59 17.96 34.74
CA ALA A 97 11.32 19.16 34.33
C ALA A 97 12.84 18.97 34.31
N ASP A 98 13.36 18.26 35.31
CA ASP A 98 14.79 17.96 35.44
C ASP A 98 15.24 16.75 34.61
N GLN A 99 14.29 16.03 34.00
CA GLN A 99 14.59 14.87 33.16
C GLN A 99 14.75 15.30 31.70
N GLN A 100 15.77 14.72 31.07
CA GLN A 100 16.01 14.87 29.63
C GLN A 100 15.52 13.61 28.94
N LEU A 101 14.22 13.56 28.69
CA LEU A 101 13.58 12.47 27.96
C LEU A 101 13.35 12.86 26.51
N TYR A 102 13.43 11.88 25.62
CA TYR A 102 13.23 12.05 24.19
C TYR A 102 12.21 11.06 23.66
N ALA A 103 11.32 11.54 22.80
CA ALA A 103 10.47 10.69 22.00
C ALA A 103 11.25 10.06 20.85
N THR A 104 10.86 8.86 20.43
CA THR A 104 11.31 8.26 19.18
C THR A 104 10.16 8.04 18.21
N ARG A 105 10.49 7.92 16.92
CA ARG A 105 9.57 7.53 15.84
C ARG A 105 10.19 6.40 15.03
N LEU A 106 9.35 5.50 14.55
CA LEU A 106 9.70 4.51 13.55
C LEU A 106 9.37 5.08 12.18
N MET A 107 10.39 5.52 11.44
CA MET A 107 10.25 5.88 10.03
C MET A 107 10.15 4.61 9.21
N GLY A 108 9.17 4.53 8.31
CA GLY A 108 8.85 3.29 7.62
C GLY A 108 8.76 3.40 6.10
N GLN A 109 9.11 2.30 5.45
CA GLN A 109 8.82 2.02 4.05
C GLN A 109 8.25 0.61 3.92
N THR A 110 7.13 0.45 3.24
CA THR A 110 6.53 -0.87 2.98
C THR A 110 6.92 -1.36 1.60
N HIS A 111 7.56 -2.53 1.54
CA HIS A 111 7.84 -3.28 0.33
C HIS A 111 6.70 -4.25 0.03
N TYR A 112 6.13 -4.14 -1.17
CA TYR A 112 5.17 -5.09 -1.71
C TYR A 112 5.91 -6.06 -2.62
N LEU A 113 5.84 -7.34 -2.28
CA LEU A 113 6.33 -8.44 -3.08
C LEU A 113 5.16 -9.31 -3.53
N VAL A 114 5.29 -9.92 -4.70
CA VAL A 114 4.24 -10.78 -5.26
C VAL A 114 4.82 -12.09 -5.79
N ALA A 115 4.02 -13.16 -5.74
CA ALA A 115 4.33 -14.44 -6.36
C ALA A 115 3.06 -15.04 -6.97
N ALA A 116 3.14 -15.56 -8.20
CA ALA A 116 2.01 -16.23 -8.83
C ALA A 116 1.65 -17.52 -8.08
N ALA A 117 0.36 -17.76 -7.87
CA ALA A 117 -0.19 -18.93 -7.19
C ALA A 117 -1.13 -19.76 -8.10
N GLY A 118 -1.50 -19.23 -9.26
CA GLY A 118 -2.34 -19.88 -10.26
C GLY A 118 -2.48 -19.01 -11.52
N ASP A 119 -3.39 -19.42 -12.41
CA ASP A 119 -3.58 -18.77 -13.72
C ASP A 119 -4.63 -17.66 -13.70
N SER A 120 -5.46 -17.59 -12.65
CA SER A 120 -6.45 -16.51 -12.52
C SER A 120 -5.78 -15.18 -12.21
N VAL A 121 -6.41 -14.08 -12.65
CA VAL A 121 -5.95 -12.70 -12.42
C VAL A 121 -5.70 -12.40 -10.93
N ALA A 122 -6.47 -13.00 -10.04
CA ALA A 122 -6.36 -12.82 -8.60
C ALA A 122 -5.53 -13.89 -7.88
N ASP A 123 -5.03 -14.91 -8.58
CA ASP A 123 -4.31 -16.04 -7.99
C ASP A 123 -2.83 -15.73 -7.83
N PHE A 124 -2.55 -14.82 -6.89
CA PHE A 124 -1.20 -14.49 -6.47
C PHE A 124 -1.14 -14.22 -4.97
N LEU A 125 0.02 -14.51 -4.40
CA LEU A 125 0.40 -14.06 -3.07
C LEU A 125 0.90 -12.63 -3.14
N GLN A 126 0.49 -11.81 -2.19
CA GLN A 126 1.09 -10.52 -1.89
C GLN A 126 1.70 -10.57 -0.50
N LEU A 127 2.97 -10.23 -0.42
CA LEU A 127 3.77 -10.15 0.80
C LEU A 127 4.15 -8.68 1.04
N GLU A 128 3.90 -8.21 2.26
CA GLU A 128 4.25 -6.89 2.75
C GLU A 128 5.33 -7.04 3.82
N ILE A 129 6.49 -6.44 3.57
CA ILE A 129 7.62 -6.33 4.52
C ILE A 129 7.90 -4.85 4.72
N GLU A 130 8.14 -4.42 5.94
CA GLU A 130 8.46 -3.03 6.24
C GLU A 130 9.94 -2.88 6.58
N ASP A 131 10.56 -1.85 6.02
CA ASP A 131 11.87 -1.36 6.40
C ASP A 131 11.66 -0.24 7.42
N LEU A 132 12.16 -0.43 8.63
CA LEU A 132 11.98 0.47 9.76
C LEU A 132 13.31 1.03 10.22
N GLN A 133 13.33 2.34 10.51
CA GLN A 133 14.41 3.01 11.20
C GLN A 133 13.84 3.77 12.39
N GLU A 134 14.26 3.41 13.60
CA GLU A 134 13.94 4.20 14.78
C GLU A 134 14.84 5.44 14.87
N LEU A 135 14.21 6.59 15.02
CA LEU A 135 14.86 7.88 15.17
C LEU A 135 14.41 8.54 16.47
N ARG A 136 15.37 9.06 17.25
CA ARG A 136 15.10 10.04 18.29
C ARG A 136 14.71 11.35 17.64
N VAL A 137 13.54 11.89 17.99
CA VAL A 137 12.93 13.04 17.29
C VAL A 137 12.95 14.32 18.09
N HIS A 138 12.12 14.46 19.12
CA HIS A 138 12.00 15.68 19.93
C HIS A 138 12.23 15.37 21.40
N ARG A 139 12.71 16.37 22.14
CA ARG A 139 12.75 16.31 23.60
C ARG A 139 11.34 16.46 24.17
N LEU A 140 10.96 15.56 25.08
CA LEU A 140 9.69 15.67 25.81
C LEU A 140 9.70 16.93 26.70
N PHE A 141 8.54 17.57 26.82
CA PHE A 141 8.32 18.79 27.61
C PHE A 141 9.05 20.07 27.18
N ALA A 142 9.87 20.05 26.12
CA ALA A 142 10.66 21.23 25.70
C ALA A 142 9.81 22.45 25.30
N ASN A 143 8.58 22.24 24.84
CA ASN A 143 7.66 23.30 24.40
C ASN A 143 6.49 23.51 25.38
N ALA A 144 6.58 23.02 26.62
CA ALA A 144 5.50 23.06 27.60
C ALA A 144 4.15 22.54 27.03
N PRO A 145 4.09 21.26 26.61
CA PRO A 145 2.90 20.69 25.97
C PRO A 145 1.70 20.72 26.91
N VAL A 146 0.52 21.04 26.38
CA VAL A 146 -0.72 21.11 27.16
C VAL A 146 -1.68 19.95 26.86
N SER A 147 -1.25 19.00 26.03
CA SER A 147 -2.02 17.82 25.66
C SER A 147 -1.11 16.63 25.33
N ILE A 148 -1.69 15.42 25.31
CA ILE A 148 -0.96 14.22 24.90
C ILE A 148 -0.52 14.35 23.44
N GLU A 149 -1.39 14.83 22.55
CA GLU A 149 -1.06 15.04 21.12
C GLU A 149 0.20 15.91 20.96
N GLU A 150 0.27 17.04 21.68
CA GLU A 150 1.45 17.91 21.64
C GLU A 150 2.70 17.30 22.28
N LEU A 151 2.53 16.45 23.30
CA LEU A 151 3.65 15.78 23.96
C LEU A 151 4.24 14.68 23.06
N VAL A 152 3.40 13.87 22.43
CA VAL A 152 3.82 12.70 21.66
C VAL A 152 4.14 13.02 20.19
N ASP A 153 3.47 14.02 19.60
CA ASP A 153 3.63 14.40 18.20
C ASP A 153 3.51 15.92 17.98
N PRO A 154 4.43 16.72 18.52
CA PRO A 154 4.37 18.18 18.41
C PRO A 154 4.47 18.64 16.96
N ARG A 155 3.67 19.66 16.62
CA ARG A 155 3.74 20.32 15.32
C ARG A 155 4.95 21.24 15.26
N GLY A 156 5.91 20.87 14.41
CA GLY A 156 7.14 21.64 14.24
C GLY A 156 8.19 21.33 15.31
N GLY A 157 9.41 21.76 15.04
CA GLY A 157 10.58 21.45 15.86
C GLY A 157 11.85 21.53 15.03
N ASN A 158 12.92 22.06 15.62
CA ASN A 158 14.22 22.17 14.96
C ASN A 158 15.14 20.98 15.24
N ASP A 159 14.69 20.03 16.07
CA ASP A 159 15.46 18.86 16.42
C ASP A 159 15.68 18.01 15.17
N LYS A 160 16.94 17.75 14.87
CA LYS A 160 17.30 16.86 13.76
C LYS A 160 17.14 15.42 14.24
N PRO A 161 16.32 14.59 13.56
CA PRO A 161 16.17 13.20 13.93
C PRO A 161 17.51 12.46 13.94
N VAL A 162 17.77 11.69 15.00
CA VAL A 162 19.02 10.92 15.16
C VAL A 162 18.69 9.42 15.22
N PRO A 163 19.32 8.57 14.40
CA PRO A 163 19.14 7.12 14.48
C PRO A 163 19.49 6.55 15.86
N VAL A 164 18.59 5.74 16.41
CA VAL A 164 18.78 5.03 17.69
C VAL A 164 19.54 3.72 17.50
N GLY A 165 19.39 3.10 16.33
CA GLY A 165 20.03 1.83 15.98
C GLY A 165 20.10 1.63 14.47
N LEU A 166 20.41 0.41 14.05
CA LEU A 166 20.39 0.04 12.63
C LEU A 166 18.95 -0.10 12.11
N PRO A 167 18.72 0.17 10.82
CA PRO A 167 17.44 -0.14 10.21
C PRO A 167 17.21 -1.65 10.14
N PHE A 168 15.96 -2.07 10.29
CA PHE A 168 15.58 -3.48 10.34
C PHE A 168 14.31 -3.76 9.54
N HIS A 169 14.21 -4.98 9.01
CA HIS A 169 12.99 -5.45 8.36
C HIS A 169 12.01 -5.98 9.41
N THR A 170 10.72 -5.76 9.20
CA THR A 170 9.66 -6.47 9.91
C THR A 170 8.66 -7.09 8.92
N PHE A 171 8.24 -8.31 9.21
CA PHE A 171 7.14 -8.93 8.49
C PHE A 171 5.84 -8.22 8.86
N HIS A 172 5.16 -7.66 7.86
CA HIS A 172 3.85 -7.06 8.07
C HIS A 172 2.75 -8.10 7.82
N ARG A 173 2.73 -8.68 6.61
CA ARG A 173 1.60 -9.53 6.20
C ARG A 173 1.89 -10.33 4.94
N ILE A 174 1.27 -11.51 4.81
CA ILE A 174 1.17 -12.27 3.56
C ILE A 174 -0.28 -12.71 3.32
N GLN A 175 -0.77 -12.56 2.09
CA GLN A 175 -2.14 -12.91 1.72
C GLN A 175 -2.24 -13.44 0.30
N HIS A 176 -3.15 -14.39 0.08
CA HIS A 176 -3.61 -14.76 -1.26
C HIS A 176 -4.76 -13.83 -1.70
N ILE A 177 -4.56 -13.03 -2.75
CA ILE A 177 -5.50 -11.96 -3.14
C ILE A 177 -6.87 -12.53 -3.56
N GLY A 178 -6.91 -13.60 -4.36
CA GLY A 178 -8.17 -14.25 -4.74
C GLY A 178 -8.93 -14.83 -3.54
N ALA A 179 -8.24 -15.20 -2.46
CA ALA A 179 -8.90 -15.70 -1.25
C ALA A 179 -9.48 -14.56 -0.43
N LEU A 180 -8.73 -13.44 -0.31
CA LEU A 180 -9.20 -12.21 0.31
C LEU A 180 -10.47 -11.66 -0.37
N LEU A 181 -10.46 -11.54 -1.70
CA LEU A 181 -11.60 -10.98 -2.45
C LEU A 181 -12.85 -11.85 -2.31
N ARG A 182 -12.71 -13.18 -2.33
CA ARG A 182 -13.82 -14.09 -2.04
C ARG A 182 -14.38 -13.92 -0.62
N ARG A 183 -13.54 -13.60 0.37
CA ARG A 183 -14.00 -13.28 1.73
C ARG A 183 -14.77 -11.96 1.77
N MET A 184 -14.30 -10.95 1.03
CA MET A 184 -15.03 -9.67 0.91
C MET A 184 -16.44 -9.89 0.36
N LEU A 185 -16.60 -10.68 -0.71
CA LEU A 185 -17.92 -11.01 -1.27
C LEU A 185 -18.79 -11.85 -0.33
N ALA A 186 -18.18 -12.75 0.45
CA ALA A 186 -18.92 -13.54 1.43
C ALA A 186 -19.49 -12.68 2.57
N GLN A 187 -18.81 -11.58 2.92
CA GLN A 187 -19.27 -10.63 3.93
C GLN A 187 -20.29 -9.62 3.37
N LYS A 188 -19.98 -9.03 2.21
CA LYS A 188 -20.86 -8.12 1.49
C LYS A 188 -21.01 -8.63 0.05
N PRO A 189 -22.16 -9.24 -0.31
CA PRO A 189 -22.36 -9.83 -1.64
C PRO A 189 -22.30 -8.83 -2.81
N GLU A 190 -22.41 -7.53 -2.53
CA GLU A 190 -22.22 -6.49 -3.53
C GLU A 190 -20.73 -6.36 -3.90
N PRO A 191 -20.35 -6.55 -5.18
CA PRO A 191 -18.96 -6.46 -5.60
C PRO A 191 -18.39 -5.05 -5.39
N ALA A 192 -17.31 -4.97 -4.60
CA ALA A 192 -16.51 -3.75 -4.51
C ALA A 192 -15.81 -3.43 -5.86
N PRO A 193 -15.46 -2.16 -6.14
CA PRO A 193 -14.78 -1.75 -7.37
C PRO A 193 -13.61 -2.62 -7.83
N ILE A 194 -12.78 -3.11 -6.90
CA ILE A 194 -11.66 -4.01 -7.21
C ILE A 194 -12.08 -5.31 -7.91
N HIS A 195 -13.24 -5.89 -7.56
CA HIS A 195 -13.73 -7.10 -8.21
C HIS A 195 -13.99 -6.84 -9.69
N ARG A 196 -14.56 -5.68 -9.98
CA ARG A 196 -14.85 -5.27 -11.34
C ARG A 196 -13.58 -4.91 -12.12
N MET A 197 -12.61 -4.26 -11.48
CA MET A 197 -11.32 -3.99 -12.11
C MET A 197 -10.62 -5.28 -12.54
N LEU A 198 -10.63 -6.32 -11.71
CA LEU A 198 -10.05 -7.62 -12.08
C LEU A 198 -10.86 -8.36 -13.14
N GLU A 199 -12.19 -8.21 -13.13
CA GLU A 199 -13.06 -8.73 -14.18
C GLU A 199 -12.79 -8.05 -15.52
N ASP A 200 -12.68 -6.72 -15.53
CA ASP A 200 -12.34 -5.94 -16.71
C ASP A 200 -10.93 -6.28 -17.22
N TRP A 201 -9.96 -6.46 -16.32
CA TRP A 201 -8.62 -6.96 -16.67
C TRP A 201 -8.72 -8.29 -17.40
N SER A 202 -9.43 -9.27 -16.83
CA SER A 202 -9.58 -10.62 -17.38
C SER A 202 -10.24 -10.66 -18.77
N LYS A 203 -11.01 -9.63 -19.12
CA LYS A 203 -11.73 -9.51 -20.40
C LYS A 203 -11.02 -8.59 -21.40
N SER A 204 -9.90 -8.00 -21.02
CA SER A 204 -9.14 -7.06 -21.85
C SER A 204 -7.87 -7.68 -22.42
N SER A 205 -7.28 -7.01 -23.41
CA SER A 205 -5.97 -7.30 -23.97
C SER A 205 -4.85 -7.27 -22.93
N ALA A 206 -5.00 -6.51 -21.84
CA ALA A 206 -4.04 -6.47 -20.74
C ALA A 206 -3.77 -7.85 -20.14
N SER A 207 -4.81 -8.67 -19.95
CA SER A 207 -4.67 -10.03 -19.40
C SER A 207 -3.87 -10.98 -20.27
N SER A 208 -3.91 -10.80 -21.60
CA SER A 208 -3.15 -11.61 -22.54
C SER A 208 -1.69 -11.19 -22.63
N ALA A 209 -1.41 -9.92 -22.32
CA ALA A 209 -0.06 -9.36 -22.36
C ALA A 209 0.72 -9.58 -21.06
N SER A 210 0.05 -9.51 -19.90
CA SER A 210 0.72 -9.50 -18.60
C SER A 210 -0.17 -9.97 -17.46
N ALA A 211 0.44 -10.51 -16.40
CA ALA A 211 -0.25 -10.81 -15.16
C ALA A 211 -0.57 -9.50 -14.40
N TYR A 212 -1.76 -9.43 -13.79
CA TYR A 212 -2.19 -8.23 -13.05
C TYR A 212 -1.21 -7.79 -11.98
N CYS A 213 -0.68 -8.74 -11.21
CA CYS A 213 0.30 -8.49 -10.15
C CYS A 213 1.67 -8.02 -10.67
N ASN A 214 1.91 -7.93 -11.99
CA ASN A 214 3.10 -7.26 -12.53
C ASN A 214 2.96 -5.72 -12.43
N HIS A 215 1.73 -5.21 -12.46
CA HIS A 215 1.43 -3.79 -12.63
C HIS A 215 0.65 -3.20 -11.45
N TRP A 216 0.06 -4.04 -10.60
CA TRP A 216 -0.82 -3.61 -9.52
C TRP A 216 -0.57 -4.41 -8.25
N VAL A 217 -0.53 -3.71 -7.12
CA VAL A 217 -0.60 -4.30 -5.77
C VAL A 217 -1.92 -3.90 -5.12
N ILE A 218 -2.41 -4.68 -4.16
CA ILE A 218 -3.68 -4.42 -3.48
C ILE A 218 -3.40 -3.92 -2.07
N ALA A 219 -3.53 -2.62 -1.82
CA ALA A 219 -3.52 -2.09 -0.46
C ALA A 219 -4.84 -2.45 0.23
N THR A 220 -4.73 -3.11 1.38
CA THR A 220 -5.91 -3.53 2.13
C THR A 220 -5.97 -2.80 3.45
N ARG A 221 -7.16 -2.31 3.79
CA ARG A 221 -7.47 -1.65 5.06
C ARG A 221 -8.64 -2.35 5.70
N GLU A 222 -8.55 -2.56 7.00
CA GLU A 222 -9.64 -3.02 7.83
C GLU A 222 -10.01 -1.87 8.75
N HIS A 223 -11.31 -1.55 8.81
CA HIS A 223 -11.84 -0.58 9.75
C HIS A 223 -13.16 -1.09 10.28
N LEU A 224 -13.53 -0.64 11.48
CA LEU A 224 -14.84 -0.93 12.03
C LEU A 224 -15.85 0.05 11.44
N ASP A 225 -17.02 -0.45 11.03
CA ASP A 225 -18.14 0.41 10.71
C ASP A 225 -18.84 0.94 11.98
N HIS A 226 -19.90 1.71 11.78
CA HIS A 226 -20.70 2.27 12.89
C HIS A 226 -21.28 1.19 13.82
N TYR A 227 -21.46 -0.03 13.33
CA TYR A 227 -21.96 -1.18 14.09
C TYR A 227 -20.83 -2.07 14.65
N HIS A 228 -19.59 -1.58 14.63
CA HIS A 228 -18.40 -2.32 15.05
C HIS A 228 -18.18 -3.62 14.26
N GLN A 229 -18.66 -3.67 13.01
CA GLN A 229 -18.37 -4.78 12.11
C GLN A 229 -17.10 -4.46 11.30
N PRO A 230 -16.19 -5.43 11.12
CA PRO A 230 -14.98 -5.23 10.34
C PRO A 230 -15.33 -5.08 8.86
N VAL A 231 -14.97 -3.96 8.24
CA VAL A 231 -15.14 -3.73 6.80
C VAL A 231 -13.76 -3.76 6.14
N PHE A 232 -13.59 -4.72 5.23
CA PHE A 232 -12.41 -4.82 4.39
C PHE A 232 -12.55 -3.90 3.18
N ARG A 233 -11.57 -3.02 3.00
CA ARG A 233 -11.36 -2.29 1.75
C ARG A 233 -10.09 -2.83 1.08
N ALA A 234 -10.19 -3.12 -0.20
CA ALA A 234 -9.07 -3.49 -1.06
C ALA A 234 -8.98 -2.46 -2.19
N GLN A 235 -7.87 -1.74 -2.23
CA GLN A 235 -7.60 -0.67 -3.19
C GLN A 235 -6.39 -1.06 -4.05
N PRO A 236 -6.55 -1.13 -5.37
CA PRO A 236 -5.43 -1.35 -6.28
C PRO A 236 -4.53 -0.12 -6.33
N ILE A 237 -3.23 -0.35 -6.33
CA ILE A 237 -2.19 0.68 -6.43
C ILE A 237 -1.27 0.25 -7.58
N SER A 238 -1.09 1.16 -8.55
CA SER A 238 -0.16 0.93 -9.65
C SER A 238 1.27 0.81 -9.12
N THR A 239 2.06 -0.09 -9.69
CA THR A 239 3.50 -0.18 -9.39
C THR A 239 4.28 1.04 -9.88
N GLN A 240 3.68 1.86 -10.75
CA GLN A 240 4.19 3.15 -11.22
C GLN A 240 3.47 4.34 -10.55
N PHE A 241 2.96 4.18 -9.31
CA PHE A 241 2.13 5.17 -8.64
C PHE A 241 2.71 6.60 -8.62
N ASP A 242 4.00 6.76 -8.34
CA ASP A 242 4.65 8.08 -8.25
C ASP A 242 5.11 8.62 -9.60
N ASP A 243 5.24 7.75 -10.62
CA ASP A 243 5.84 8.05 -11.93
C ASP A 243 4.88 7.79 -13.10
N ALA A 244 3.57 7.83 -12.86
CA ALA A 244 2.59 7.60 -13.91
C ALA A 244 2.68 8.72 -14.98
N PRO A 245 2.78 8.36 -16.27
CA PRO A 245 2.90 9.34 -17.34
C PRO A 245 1.67 10.23 -17.44
N GLU A 246 1.87 11.45 -17.95
CA GLU A 246 0.77 12.35 -18.26
C GLU A 246 0.11 11.94 -19.58
N PHE A 247 -1.22 11.92 -19.59
CA PHE A 247 -1.99 11.69 -20.81
C PHE A 247 -2.05 12.97 -21.66
N ASP A 248 -1.43 12.91 -22.83
CA ASP A 248 -1.13 14.07 -23.68
C ASP A 248 -2.03 14.10 -24.91
N ALA A 249 -3.33 14.17 -24.66
CA ALA A 249 -4.34 14.48 -25.66
C ALA A 249 -5.33 15.51 -25.09
N VAL A 250 -5.88 16.33 -25.97
CA VAL A 250 -6.82 17.38 -25.59
C VAL A 250 -8.25 16.84 -25.67
N ALA A 251 -9.14 17.37 -24.85
CA ALA A 251 -10.56 17.02 -24.94
C ALA A 251 -11.07 17.27 -26.37
N GLY A 252 -11.62 16.22 -27.00
CA GLY A 252 -12.09 16.24 -28.38
C GLY A 252 -11.11 15.64 -29.40
N SER A 253 -9.91 15.23 -29.00
CA SER A 253 -9.02 14.42 -29.86
C SER A 253 -9.71 13.10 -30.25
N SER A 254 -9.61 12.72 -31.53
CA SER A 254 -10.24 11.52 -32.10
C SER A 254 -9.38 10.90 -33.20
N GLY A 255 -9.74 9.70 -33.64
CA GLY A 255 -9.07 8.95 -34.69
C GLY A 255 -7.59 8.72 -34.42
N LEU A 256 -6.73 9.13 -35.36
CA LEU A 256 -5.29 8.88 -35.30
C LEU A 256 -4.60 9.59 -34.13
N GLU A 257 -5.07 10.79 -33.76
CA GLU A 257 -4.50 11.55 -32.65
C GLU A 257 -4.73 10.82 -31.33
N LEU A 258 -5.98 10.41 -31.07
CA LEU A 258 -6.35 9.65 -29.89
C LEU A 258 -5.64 8.29 -29.86
N CYS A 259 -5.62 7.57 -30.98
CA CYS A 259 -4.88 6.31 -31.12
C CYS A 259 -3.40 6.47 -30.73
N THR A 260 -2.76 7.55 -31.16
CA THR A 260 -1.33 7.79 -30.89
C THR A 260 -1.09 8.06 -29.40
N ALA A 261 -1.95 8.88 -28.77
CA ALA A 261 -1.87 9.17 -27.35
C ALA A 261 -2.07 7.92 -26.48
N LEU A 262 -3.07 7.10 -26.80
CA LEU A 262 -3.34 5.84 -26.10
C LEU A 262 -2.17 4.87 -26.22
N ALA A 263 -1.66 4.67 -27.45
CA ALA A 263 -0.53 3.77 -27.69
C ALA A 263 0.76 4.25 -27.00
N ARG A 264 0.98 5.58 -26.91
CA ARG A 264 2.11 6.15 -26.18
C ARG A 264 1.99 5.86 -24.69
N PHE A 265 0.84 6.14 -24.11
CA PHE A 265 0.56 5.88 -22.68
C PHE A 265 0.75 4.40 -22.34
N ASP A 266 0.13 3.50 -23.11
CA ASP A 266 0.24 2.05 -22.91
C ASP A 266 1.69 1.55 -22.99
N ARG A 267 2.48 2.11 -23.91
CA ARG A 267 3.90 1.77 -24.06
C ARG A 267 4.73 2.24 -22.87
N GLU A 268 4.44 3.42 -22.32
CA GLU A 268 5.15 3.96 -21.15
C GLU A 268 4.82 3.19 -19.87
N ILE A 269 3.57 2.72 -19.72
CA ILE A 269 3.20 1.84 -18.62
C ILE A 269 3.72 0.41 -18.82
N GLY A 270 3.77 -0.07 -20.07
CA GLY A 270 4.32 -1.37 -20.44
C GLY A 270 3.30 -2.49 -20.66
N TYR A 271 2.01 -2.17 -20.85
CA TYR A 271 0.99 -3.14 -21.25
C TYR A 271 -0.16 -2.46 -22.03
N PRO A 272 -0.84 -3.16 -22.95
CA PRO A 272 -1.96 -2.60 -23.69
C PRO A 272 -3.15 -2.31 -22.77
N MET A 273 -3.96 -1.30 -23.12
CA MET A 273 -5.12 -0.87 -22.35
C MET A 273 -4.77 -0.33 -20.94
N ALA A 274 -3.52 0.02 -20.68
CA ALA A 274 -3.11 0.63 -19.43
C ALA A 274 -3.81 1.95 -19.16
N TRP A 275 -4.06 2.76 -20.20
CA TRP A 275 -4.80 4.02 -20.10
C TRP A 275 -6.16 3.84 -19.40
N TYR A 276 -6.85 2.72 -19.63
CA TYR A 276 -8.16 2.44 -19.02
C TYR A 276 -8.02 2.19 -17.53
N PHE A 277 -7.09 1.32 -17.10
CA PHE A 277 -6.91 1.03 -15.67
C PHE A 277 -6.32 2.21 -14.91
N HIS A 278 -5.51 3.04 -15.57
CA HIS A 278 -5.05 4.29 -15.03
C HIS A 278 -6.16 5.34 -14.97
N MET A 279 -7.11 5.39 -15.91
CA MET A 279 -8.31 6.22 -15.81
C MET A 279 -9.15 5.87 -14.57
N LEU A 280 -9.24 4.57 -14.22
CA LEU A 280 -10.03 4.12 -13.06
C LEU A 280 -9.43 4.47 -11.70
N SER A 281 -8.10 4.49 -11.61
CA SER A 281 -7.35 4.51 -10.34
C SER A 281 -6.55 5.78 -10.10
N SER A 282 -6.13 6.44 -11.19
CA SER A 282 -5.30 7.63 -11.17
C SER A 282 -6.01 8.72 -11.97
N LYS A 283 -5.79 9.98 -11.63
CA LYS A 283 -6.33 11.08 -12.45
C LYS A 283 -5.46 11.35 -13.69
N SER A 284 -4.54 10.44 -14.03
CA SER A 284 -3.58 10.58 -15.12
C SER A 284 -4.27 10.52 -16.50
N VAL A 285 -5.36 9.77 -16.63
CA VAL A 285 -6.15 9.68 -17.86
C VAL A 285 -7.57 10.22 -17.60
N PRO A 286 -8.01 11.26 -18.32
CA PRO A 286 -9.35 11.82 -18.15
C PRO A 286 -10.47 10.86 -18.60
N HIS A 287 -11.64 10.94 -17.94
CA HIS A 287 -12.78 10.08 -18.28
C HIS A 287 -13.37 10.30 -19.68
N TRP A 288 -13.20 11.49 -20.28
CA TRP A 288 -13.72 11.77 -21.63
C TRP A 288 -13.10 10.84 -22.69
N VAL A 289 -11.93 10.29 -22.42
CA VAL A 289 -11.23 9.33 -23.28
C VAL A 289 -12.10 8.09 -23.54
N ALA A 290 -12.85 7.63 -22.54
CA ALA A 290 -13.72 6.46 -22.67
C ALA A 290 -14.86 6.70 -23.69
N ASP A 291 -15.46 7.89 -23.67
CA ASP A 291 -16.51 8.27 -24.63
C ASP A 291 -15.93 8.33 -26.05
N CYS A 292 -14.82 9.05 -26.24
CA CYS A 292 -14.20 9.22 -27.56
C CYS A 292 -13.75 7.89 -28.17
N VAL A 293 -13.20 6.97 -27.37
CA VAL A 293 -12.82 5.64 -27.84
C VAL A 293 -14.00 4.84 -28.39
N VAL A 294 -15.16 4.93 -27.74
CA VAL A 294 -16.36 4.20 -28.19
C VAL A 294 -16.97 4.88 -29.41
N GLU A 295 -17.00 6.21 -29.47
CA GLU A 295 -17.44 6.97 -30.65
C GLU A 295 -16.56 6.68 -31.87
N ASP A 296 -15.24 6.61 -31.69
CA ASP A 296 -14.30 6.26 -32.74
C ASP A 296 -14.53 4.84 -33.27
N SER A 297 -14.74 3.88 -32.36
CA SER A 297 -15.06 2.50 -32.73
C SER A 297 -16.36 2.41 -33.53
N LEU A 298 -17.40 3.16 -33.15
CA LEU A 298 -18.67 3.24 -33.89
C LEU A 298 -18.52 3.93 -35.24
N SER A 299 -17.59 4.87 -35.36
CA SER A 299 -17.26 5.61 -36.58
C SER A 299 -16.35 4.83 -37.54
N GLY A 300 -15.94 3.61 -37.17
CA GLY A 300 -15.14 2.71 -38.01
C GLY A 300 -13.63 2.78 -37.78
N TYR A 301 -13.16 3.50 -36.77
CA TYR A 301 -11.75 3.46 -36.38
C TYR A 301 -11.45 2.17 -35.60
N GLY A 302 -10.58 1.32 -36.15
CA GLY A 302 -10.29 -0.03 -35.64
C GLY A 302 -8.98 -0.17 -34.87
N TYR A 303 -8.58 0.83 -34.06
CA TYR A 303 -7.29 0.81 -33.38
C TYR A 303 -7.29 0.08 -32.02
N LEU A 304 -8.46 -0.22 -31.45
CA LEU A 304 -8.57 -1.08 -30.27
C LEU A 304 -9.16 -2.45 -30.64
N PRO A 305 -8.68 -3.55 -30.00
CA PRO A 305 -9.34 -4.84 -30.04
C PRO A 305 -10.80 -4.77 -29.56
N GLN A 306 -11.66 -5.61 -30.13
CA GLN A 306 -13.08 -5.65 -29.76
C GLN A 306 -13.31 -5.98 -28.29
N CYS A 307 -12.44 -6.79 -27.67
CA CYS A 307 -12.51 -7.09 -26.24
C CYS A 307 -12.37 -5.83 -25.37
N ASP A 308 -11.46 -4.94 -25.75
CA ASP A 308 -11.18 -3.69 -25.02
C ASP A 308 -12.34 -2.71 -25.19
N VAL A 309 -12.85 -2.58 -26.42
CA VAL A 309 -14.05 -1.77 -26.69
C VAL A 309 -15.24 -2.26 -25.86
N ASN A 310 -15.43 -3.57 -25.72
CA ASN A 310 -16.52 -4.14 -24.92
C ASN A 310 -16.38 -3.80 -23.43
N VAL A 311 -15.15 -3.82 -22.89
CA VAL A 311 -14.86 -3.41 -21.51
C VAL A 311 -15.19 -1.92 -21.31
N VAL A 312 -14.73 -1.03 -22.19
CA VAL A 312 -15.00 0.41 -22.10
C VAL A 312 -16.50 0.71 -22.21
N ARG A 313 -17.21 0.04 -23.13
CA ARG A 313 -18.68 0.16 -23.23
C ARG A 313 -19.38 -0.31 -21.95
N GLY A 314 -18.91 -1.41 -21.36
CA GLY A 314 -19.42 -1.91 -20.09
C GLY A 314 -19.20 -0.90 -18.95
N TRP A 315 -18.06 -0.21 -18.95
CA TRP A 315 -17.79 0.89 -18.03
C TRP A 315 -18.74 2.08 -18.23
N LEU A 316 -18.92 2.56 -19.45
CA LEU A 316 -19.83 3.69 -19.74
C LEU A 316 -21.27 3.43 -19.26
N HIS A 317 -21.76 2.20 -19.40
CA HIS A 317 -23.10 1.82 -18.93
C HIS A 317 -23.23 1.85 -17.39
N ARG A 318 -22.15 1.54 -16.67
CA ARG A 318 -22.12 1.55 -15.21
C ARG A 318 -20.77 2.09 -14.75
N PRO A 319 -20.54 3.40 -14.64
CA PRO A 319 -19.21 3.90 -14.30
C PRO A 319 -18.77 3.47 -12.90
N TYR A 320 -17.46 3.33 -12.69
CA TYR A 320 -16.85 3.11 -11.39
C TYR A 320 -15.41 3.65 -11.35
N SER A 321 -14.88 3.83 -10.15
CA SER A 321 -13.49 4.18 -9.87
C SER A 321 -12.97 3.37 -8.69
N VAL A 322 -11.65 3.27 -8.54
CA VAL A 322 -10.96 2.49 -7.50
C VAL A 322 -10.07 3.36 -6.61
#